data_AF-A0A4Q5WDH4-F1
#
_entry.id   AF-A0A4Q5WDH4-F1
#
_cell.length_a   1.000
_cell.length_b   1.000
_cell.length_c   1.000
_cell.angle_alpha   90.00
_cell.angle_beta   90.00
_cell.angle_gamma   90.00
#
_symmetry.space_group_name_H-M   'P 1'
#
loop_
_entity.id
_entity.type
_entity.pdbx_description
1 polymer ?
#
loop_
_entity_poly.entity_id
_entity_poly.type
_entity_poly.pdbx_seq_one_letter_code
_entity_poly.pdbx_strand_id
1 'polypeptide(L)'
;MSNDRTPTVVKAVRAALLVSLAASTVAACGGGGGGGGSTPPSPILPPVLPPLAPLPPVSPPTLPPSSFETTEYFGSGFTSGNKSGLGQIHASSAYARGATGAGITVAVIDSNVDSTISELQGQISGSYDVITGRSATDLDADSHGTLVSSVIVARKNGAGVHGVAYEAKVLAIRADTAGSCQTTGEDEGCKFSDTTLVTAINYAVANGAKIINMSLGGDGNISARLKSAIVAATDAGVVFAISAGNEGAAPTSTDAAKGTSPTEPAIVAGDAAVRGRVIAVGAVGPNGTMPTYSNRAGSTASFYL
;
A
#
# COMPACT_ATOMS: atom_id res chain seq x y z
N MET A 1 -26.10 15.03 -39.64
CA MET A 1 -24.71 15.55 -39.71
C MET A 1 -23.89 14.71 -38.72
N SER A 2 -23.57 13.44 -38.95
CA SER A 2 -22.66 12.81 -39.94
C SER A 2 -21.19 13.22 -39.78
N ASN A 3 -20.43 12.31 -39.15
CA ASN A 3 -19.04 11.86 -39.38
C ASN A 3 -18.44 11.48 -38.02
N ASP A 4 -18.28 10.22 -37.62
CA ASP A 4 -17.65 9.06 -38.29
C ASP A 4 -16.19 9.30 -38.68
N ARG A 5 -15.27 8.75 -37.89
CA ARG A 5 -13.87 8.53 -38.25
C ARG A 5 -13.38 7.23 -37.62
N THR A 6 -13.34 6.21 -38.47
CA THR A 6 -12.60 4.96 -38.30
C THR A 6 -11.08 5.18 -38.49
N PRO A 7 -10.22 4.29 -37.92
CA PRO A 7 -8.77 4.46 -37.90
C PRO A 7 -8.09 3.85 -39.13
N THR A 8 -6.99 4.47 -39.60
CA THR A 8 -6.21 4.00 -40.75
C THR A 8 -4.96 3.23 -40.31
N VAL A 9 -4.78 2.05 -40.88
CA VAL A 9 -3.63 1.13 -40.76
C VAL A 9 -2.55 1.50 -41.80
N VAL A 10 -1.27 1.49 -41.42
CA VAL A 10 -0.13 1.36 -42.37
C VAL A 10 0.95 0.43 -41.80
N LYS A 11 1.24 -0.66 -42.53
CA LYS A 11 2.42 -1.60 -42.45
C LYS A 11 3.69 -0.87 -42.97
N ALA A 12 4.97 -1.23 -42.80
CA ALA A 12 5.75 -2.42 -42.44
C ALA A 12 7.13 -1.90 -41.90
N VAL A 13 8.07 -2.71 -41.40
CA VAL A 13 9.18 -3.31 -42.18
C VAL A 13 9.90 -4.37 -41.32
N ARG A 14 10.33 -5.44 -41.99
CA ARG A 14 11.07 -6.62 -41.49
C ARG A 14 12.55 -6.32 -41.21
N ALA A 15 13.12 -7.01 -40.22
CA ALA A 15 14.53 -7.41 -40.26
C ALA A 15 14.68 -8.80 -39.61
N ALA A 16 15.26 -9.73 -40.36
CA ALA A 16 15.59 -11.08 -39.96
C ALA A 16 17.06 -11.15 -39.52
N LEU A 17 17.39 -11.99 -38.54
CA LEU A 17 18.70 -12.63 -38.48
C LEU A 17 18.58 -14.01 -37.81
N LEU A 18 19.06 -15.02 -38.52
CA LEU A 18 19.07 -16.44 -38.16
C LEU A 18 20.52 -16.88 -37.92
N VAL A 19 20.66 -17.76 -36.91
CA VAL A 19 21.50 -18.99 -36.90
C VAL A 19 23.01 -18.86 -36.77
N SER A 20 23.55 -19.54 -35.74
CA SER A 20 24.54 -20.61 -35.95
C SER A 20 24.77 -21.42 -34.67
N LEU A 21 24.27 -22.66 -34.68
CA LEU A 21 24.61 -23.74 -33.76
C LEU A 21 25.62 -24.64 -34.48
N ALA A 22 26.84 -24.77 -33.96
CA ALA A 22 27.87 -25.62 -34.55
C ALA A 22 28.10 -26.84 -33.67
N ALA A 23 27.60 -28.00 -34.11
CA ALA A 23 27.99 -29.31 -33.62
C ALA A 23 29.13 -29.84 -34.47
N SER A 24 30.23 -30.23 -33.83
CA SER A 24 31.40 -30.82 -34.50
C SER A 24 31.50 -32.30 -34.12
N THR A 25 31.27 -33.17 -35.10
CA THR A 25 31.62 -34.59 -35.08
C THR A 25 33.11 -34.74 -35.39
N VAL A 26 33.84 -35.53 -34.60
CA VAL A 26 35.19 -35.99 -34.95
C VAL A 26 35.20 -37.52 -35.02
N ALA A 27 35.81 -38.00 -36.09
CA ALA A 27 35.84 -39.36 -36.59
C ALA A 27 36.75 -40.31 -35.81
N ALA A 28 36.43 -41.59 -35.94
CA ALA A 28 37.16 -42.73 -35.41
C ALA A 28 38.32 -43.18 -36.32
N CYS A 29 39.43 -43.54 -35.69
CA CYS A 29 40.51 -44.45 -36.11
C CYS A 29 41.01 -45.08 -34.78
N GLY A 30 41.32 -46.35 -34.60
CA GLY A 30 41.74 -47.43 -35.49
C GLY A 30 43.04 -48.02 -34.91
N GLY A 31 42.99 -49.27 -34.40
CA GLY A 31 44.13 -50.06 -33.90
C GLY A 31 44.25 -50.09 -32.35
N GLY A 32 44.55 -51.18 -31.65
CA GLY A 32 44.98 -52.52 -32.01
C GLY A 32 46.03 -53.03 -30.99
N GLY A 33 45.72 -54.08 -30.23
CA GLY A 33 46.70 -55.05 -29.70
C GLY A 33 47.26 -54.90 -28.27
N GLY A 34 47.31 -56.04 -27.55
CA GLY A 34 48.39 -56.37 -26.62
C GLY A 34 48.11 -56.26 -25.12
N GLY A 35 48.04 -57.42 -24.43
CA GLY A 35 47.84 -57.51 -22.98
C GLY A 35 49.11 -57.31 -22.13
N GLY A 36 48.89 -57.18 -20.83
CA GLY A 36 49.93 -57.14 -19.79
C GLY A 36 49.42 -56.45 -18.54
N GLY A 37 49.17 -57.22 -17.48
CA GLY A 37 48.68 -56.72 -16.21
C GLY A 37 49.70 -55.81 -15.51
N SER A 38 49.28 -54.59 -15.20
CA SER A 38 49.87 -53.75 -14.16
C SER A 38 48.82 -52.70 -13.75
N THR A 39 48.41 -52.74 -12.50
CA THR A 39 47.48 -51.77 -11.88
C THR A 39 48.01 -50.34 -12.03
N PRO A 40 47.19 -49.36 -12.44
CA PRO A 40 47.63 -47.98 -12.56
C PRO A 40 47.88 -47.36 -11.17
N PRO A 41 48.90 -46.52 -10.99
CA PRO A 41 49.08 -45.78 -9.74
C PRO A 41 47.96 -44.76 -9.56
N SER A 42 47.51 -44.57 -8.32
CA SER A 42 46.48 -43.59 -7.98
C SER A 42 46.90 -42.17 -8.40
N PRO A 43 45.99 -41.35 -8.96
CA PRO A 43 46.31 -39.97 -9.32
C PRO A 43 46.60 -39.13 -8.07
N ILE A 44 47.72 -38.39 -8.09
CA ILE A 44 48.04 -37.39 -7.08
C ILE A 44 47.16 -36.17 -7.36
N LEU A 45 46.23 -35.86 -6.46
CA LEU A 45 45.40 -34.66 -6.54
C LEU A 45 46.23 -33.40 -6.26
N PRO A 46 46.00 -32.28 -6.96
CA PRO A 46 46.65 -31.01 -6.64
C PRO A 46 46.23 -30.53 -5.24
N PRO A 47 47.09 -29.75 -4.55
CA PRO A 47 46.76 -29.21 -3.23
C PRO A 47 45.51 -28.34 -3.33
N VAL A 48 44.52 -28.63 -2.47
CA VAL A 48 43.30 -27.84 -2.34
C VAL A 48 43.69 -26.44 -1.83
N LEU A 49 43.40 -25.41 -2.62
CA LEU A 49 43.54 -24.01 -2.16
C LEU A 49 42.65 -23.81 -0.92
N PRO A 50 43.15 -23.14 0.13
CA PRO A 50 42.31 -22.82 1.28
C PRO A 50 41.11 -21.97 0.81
N PRO A 51 39.94 -22.14 1.42
CA PRO A 51 38.77 -21.35 1.07
C PRO A 51 39.08 -19.86 1.30
N LEU A 52 38.77 -19.04 0.30
CA LEU A 52 38.80 -17.59 0.43
C LEU A 52 37.95 -17.19 1.65
N ALA A 53 38.51 -16.36 2.53
CA ALA A 53 37.75 -15.81 3.64
C ALA A 53 36.50 -15.08 3.10
N PRO A 54 35.33 -15.21 3.75
CA PRO A 54 34.15 -14.48 3.34
C PRO A 54 34.47 -12.99 3.34
N LEU A 55 34.10 -12.29 2.26
CA LEU A 55 34.12 -10.83 2.27
C LEU A 55 33.29 -10.35 3.47
N PRO A 56 33.76 -9.35 4.25
CA PRO A 56 32.94 -8.76 5.28
C PRO A 56 31.63 -8.27 4.64
N PRO A 57 30.47 -8.46 5.29
CA PRO A 57 29.23 -7.91 4.76
C PRO A 57 29.39 -6.41 4.63
N VAL A 58 29.29 -5.90 3.40
CA VAL A 58 29.19 -4.46 3.15
C VAL A 58 27.82 -4.05 3.63
N SER A 59 27.70 -3.66 4.90
CA SER A 59 26.51 -2.96 5.37
C SER A 59 26.36 -1.69 4.52
N PRO A 60 25.24 -1.48 3.81
CA PRO A 60 25.01 -0.22 3.13
C PRO A 60 25.17 0.92 4.15
N PRO A 61 25.81 2.04 3.80
CA PRO A 61 25.78 3.21 4.66
C PRO A 61 24.32 3.64 4.81
N THR A 62 23.72 3.35 5.96
CA THR A 62 22.40 3.87 6.33
C THR A 62 22.57 5.36 6.61
N LEU A 63 21.97 6.21 5.78
CA LEU A 63 21.91 7.64 6.05
C LEU A 63 21.28 7.86 7.45
N PRO A 64 21.78 8.83 8.24
CA PRO A 64 21.15 9.14 9.52
C PRO A 64 19.71 9.65 9.29
N PRO A 65 18.78 9.49 10.25
CA PRO A 65 17.40 9.97 10.12
C PRO A 65 17.30 11.44 9.70
N SER A 66 18.18 12.30 10.23
CA SER A 66 18.24 13.73 9.90
C SER A 66 18.46 14.02 8.42
N SER A 67 19.01 13.09 7.63
CA SER A 67 19.12 13.24 6.17
C SER A 67 17.77 13.23 5.44
N PHE A 68 16.71 12.72 6.08
CA PHE A 68 15.37 12.69 5.52
C PHE A 68 14.47 13.82 6.02
N GLU A 69 14.89 14.56 7.06
CA GLU A 69 14.14 15.64 7.72
C GLU A 69 14.23 16.96 6.93
N THR A 70 13.77 16.90 5.67
CA THR A 70 13.76 18.00 4.72
C THR A 70 12.53 18.91 4.88
N THR A 71 12.45 20.01 4.13
CA THR A 71 11.22 20.86 4.09
C THR A 71 9.98 20.06 3.71
N GLU A 72 10.11 19.15 2.74
CA GLU A 72 9.03 18.26 2.27
C GLU A 72 8.57 17.28 3.37
N TYR A 73 9.47 16.86 4.26
CA TYR A 73 9.17 15.98 5.41
C TYR A 73 8.34 16.68 6.50
N PHE A 74 8.60 17.97 6.73
CA PHE A 74 7.83 18.75 7.69
C PHE A 74 6.57 19.36 7.07
N GLY A 75 6.59 19.61 5.76
CA GLY A 75 5.55 20.29 5.01
C GLY A 75 5.47 21.80 5.27
N SER A 76 4.77 22.49 4.38
CA SER A 76 4.62 23.95 4.47
C SER A 76 3.87 24.34 5.75
N GLY A 77 4.51 25.14 6.61
CA GLY A 77 3.92 25.64 7.87
C GLY A 77 4.53 25.06 9.14
N PHE A 78 5.36 24.00 9.05
CA PHE A 78 6.09 23.43 10.18
C PHE A 78 7.60 23.60 9.94
N THR A 79 8.25 24.49 10.71
CA THR A 79 9.66 24.85 10.46
C THR A 79 10.68 24.08 11.31
N SER A 80 10.22 23.20 12.21
CA SER A 80 11.01 22.20 12.95
C SER A 80 10.19 21.70 14.14
N GLY A 81 10.50 20.49 14.65
CA GLY A 81 10.11 20.08 16.00
C GLY A 81 8.98 19.07 16.13
N ASN A 82 8.96 17.99 15.34
CA ASN A 82 8.01 16.87 15.49
C ASN A 82 6.52 17.26 15.51
N LYS A 83 6.13 18.41 14.95
CA LYS A 83 4.72 18.83 14.88
C LYS A 83 4.02 18.41 13.57
N SER A 84 4.78 18.06 12.54
CA SER A 84 4.24 17.45 11.32
C SER A 84 3.83 16.01 11.56
N GLY A 85 2.93 15.46 10.74
CA GLY A 85 2.52 14.05 10.85
C GLY A 85 3.72 13.09 10.77
N LEU A 86 4.60 13.27 9.80
CA LEU A 86 5.81 12.45 9.64
C LEU A 86 6.78 12.58 10.83
N GLY A 87 6.92 13.80 11.37
CA GLY A 87 7.73 14.06 12.56
C GLY A 87 7.19 13.35 13.80
N GLN A 88 5.88 13.41 14.03
CA GLN A 88 5.22 12.77 15.19
C GLN A 88 5.39 11.24 15.18
N ILE A 89 5.35 10.61 14.01
CA ILE A 89 5.53 9.15 13.88
C ILE A 89 7.00 8.74 13.72
N HIS A 90 7.95 9.69 13.79
CA HIS A 90 9.38 9.46 13.59
C HIS A 90 9.71 8.72 12.27
N ALA A 91 9.02 9.09 11.18
CA ALA A 91 9.17 8.40 9.89
C ALA A 91 10.62 8.40 9.37
N SER A 92 11.40 9.46 9.66
CA SER A 92 12.83 9.56 9.32
C SER A 92 13.65 8.37 9.85
N SER A 93 13.29 7.82 11.00
CA SER A 93 13.94 6.64 11.57
C SER A 93 13.66 5.36 10.76
N ALA A 94 12.48 5.24 10.16
CA ALA A 94 12.16 4.15 9.26
C ALA A 94 12.93 4.28 7.92
N TYR A 95 13.01 5.50 7.38
CA TYR A 95 13.73 5.76 6.13
C TYR A 95 15.22 5.50 6.24
N ALA A 96 15.84 5.84 7.38
CA ALA A 96 17.23 5.51 7.68
C ALA A 96 17.50 3.98 7.64
N ARG A 97 16.47 3.16 7.90
CA ARG A 97 16.53 1.70 7.80
C ARG A 97 16.12 1.16 6.42
N GLY A 98 15.89 2.03 5.44
CA GLY A 98 15.44 1.66 4.08
C GLY A 98 13.95 1.34 3.98
N ALA A 99 13.14 1.62 5.01
CA ALA A 99 11.70 1.36 5.00
C ALA A 99 10.94 2.55 4.41
N THR A 100 10.93 2.64 3.08
CA THR A 100 10.29 3.70 2.28
C THR A 100 8.96 3.27 1.64
N GLY A 101 8.62 1.98 1.74
CA GLY A 101 7.46 1.38 1.09
C GLY A 101 7.74 0.75 -0.28
N ALA A 102 8.98 0.76 -0.75
CA ALA A 102 9.36 0.17 -2.03
C ALA A 102 8.84 -1.28 -2.19
N GLY A 103 8.14 -1.53 -3.30
CA GLY A 103 7.57 -2.84 -3.63
C GLY A 103 6.26 -3.19 -2.89
N ILE A 104 5.71 -2.27 -2.10
CA ILE A 104 4.43 -2.46 -1.41
C ILE A 104 3.31 -1.76 -2.19
N THR A 105 2.20 -2.49 -2.37
CA THR A 105 0.93 -1.94 -2.83
C THR A 105 -0.03 -1.81 -1.65
N VAL A 106 -0.51 -0.59 -1.42
CA VAL A 106 -1.56 -0.25 -0.47
C VAL A 106 -2.86 -0.05 -1.24
N ALA A 107 -3.91 -0.80 -0.93
CA ALA A 107 -5.23 -0.49 -1.45
C ALA A 107 -5.87 0.60 -0.59
N VAL A 108 -6.38 1.65 -1.22
CA VAL A 108 -7.14 2.72 -0.57
C VAL A 108 -8.59 2.54 -1.00
N ILE A 109 -9.45 2.11 -0.07
CA ILE A 109 -10.89 1.97 -0.29
C ILE A 109 -11.55 3.23 0.28
N ASP A 110 -11.98 4.11 -0.61
CA ASP A 110 -12.40 5.47 -0.26
C ASP A 110 -13.31 6.07 -1.36
N SER A 111 -13.42 7.40 -1.43
CA SER A 111 -13.94 8.16 -2.57
C SER A 111 -12.98 8.08 -3.78
N ASN A 112 -13.15 8.96 -4.76
CA ASN A 112 -12.28 8.99 -5.93
C ASN A 112 -10.85 9.47 -5.59
N VAL A 113 -9.87 9.04 -6.38
CA VAL A 113 -8.49 9.53 -6.28
C VAL A 113 -8.13 10.30 -7.54
N ASP A 114 -7.88 11.60 -7.40
CA ASP A 114 -7.32 12.42 -8.48
C ASP A 114 -5.82 12.16 -8.61
N SER A 115 -5.47 11.23 -9.49
CA SER A 115 -4.08 10.90 -9.82
C SER A 115 -3.34 11.98 -10.63
N THR A 116 -4.03 13.03 -11.08
CA THR A 116 -3.45 14.06 -11.95
C THR A 116 -2.66 15.11 -11.18
N ILE A 117 -2.87 15.22 -9.87
CA ILE A 117 -2.12 16.14 -9.01
C ILE A 117 -0.63 15.80 -9.01
N SER A 118 0.22 16.83 -8.91
CA SER A 118 1.68 16.68 -9.01
C SER A 118 2.25 15.69 -8.00
N GLU A 119 1.65 15.58 -6.81
CA GLU A 119 2.12 14.70 -5.73
C GLU A 119 1.79 13.22 -5.94
N LEU A 120 0.78 12.89 -6.73
CA LEU A 120 0.35 11.50 -6.96
C LEU A 120 0.72 10.95 -8.34
N GLN A 121 1.33 11.78 -9.19
CA GLN A 121 1.80 11.34 -10.50
C GLN A 121 2.72 10.10 -10.37
N GLY A 122 2.33 9.02 -11.03
CA GLY A 122 3.06 7.74 -11.03
C GLY A 122 2.98 6.96 -9.71
N GLN A 123 2.19 7.39 -8.73
CA GLN A 123 2.00 6.68 -7.45
C GLN A 123 0.78 5.76 -7.43
N ILE A 124 -0.17 5.97 -8.35
CA ILE A 124 -1.36 5.12 -8.48
C ILE A 124 -1.04 3.98 -9.45
N SER A 125 -0.97 2.75 -8.95
CA SER A 125 -0.71 1.54 -9.77
C SER A 125 -1.94 1.06 -10.55
N GLY A 126 -3.12 1.47 -10.11
CA GLY A 126 -4.39 1.15 -10.76
C GLY A 126 -5.56 1.78 -10.02
N SER A 127 -6.68 1.93 -10.71
CA SER A 127 -7.92 2.45 -10.15
C SER A 127 -9.07 1.51 -10.48
N TYR A 128 -10.01 1.36 -9.55
CA TYR A 128 -11.23 0.57 -9.72
C TYR A 128 -12.41 1.30 -9.09
N ASP A 129 -13.52 1.38 -9.82
CA ASP A 129 -14.80 1.85 -9.29
C ASP A 129 -15.71 0.64 -9.13
N VAL A 130 -16.21 0.41 -7.93
CA VAL A 130 -17.13 -0.70 -7.64
C VAL A 130 -18.48 -0.52 -8.35
N ILE A 131 -18.85 0.71 -8.71
CA ILE A 131 -20.09 1.01 -9.43
C ILE A 131 -19.81 1.01 -10.93
N THR A 132 -20.24 -0.06 -11.59
CA THR A 132 -20.16 -0.15 -13.05
C THR A 132 -21.07 0.88 -13.70
N GLY A 133 -20.53 1.68 -14.63
CA GLY A 133 -21.30 2.67 -15.37
C GLY A 133 -21.66 3.91 -14.55
N ARG A 134 -20.90 4.23 -13.49
CA ARG A 134 -21.05 5.48 -12.74
C ARG A 134 -21.08 6.69 -13.69
N SER A 135 -22.01 7.61 -13.44
CA SER A 135 -22.15 8.81 -14.27
C SER A 135 -20.87 9.64 -14.25
N ALA A 136 -20.46 10.20 -15.40
CA ALA A 136 -19.36 11.16 -15.46
C ALA A 136 -19.66 12.45 -14.68
N THR A 137 -20.93 12.72 -14.36
CA THR A 137 -21.35 13.84 -13.50
C THR A 137 -21.33 13.49 -12.01
N ASP A 138 -21.00 12.24 -11.65
CA ASP A 138 -20.85 11.80 -10.26
C ASP A 138 -19.44 12.16 -9.75
N LEU A 139 -19.24 13.46 -9.57
CA LEU A 139 -18.00 14.05 -9.11
C LEU A 139 -17.76 13.76 -7.62
N ASP A 140 -16.50 13.62 -7.26
CA ASP A 140 -16.04 13.60 -5.88
C ASP A 140 -15.68 15.03 -5.45
N ALA A 141 -16.59 15.69 -4.72
CA ALA A 141 -16.36 17.03 -4.21
C ALA A 141 -15.54 17.03 -2.89
N ASP A 142 -15.52 15.90 -2.18
CA ASP A 142 -14.86 15.71 -0.90
C ASP A 142 -13.34 15.65 -1.08
N SER A 143 -12.87 15.06 -2.20
CA SER A 143 -11.44 14.83 -2.51
C SER A 143 -10.69 13.98 -1.45
N HIS A 144 -11.44 13.39 -0.52
CA HIS A 144 -10.95 12.65 0.62
C HIS A 144 -9.98 11.52 0.25
N GLY A 145 -10.37 10.67 -0.71
CA GLY A 145 -9.51 9.59 -1.21
C GLY A 145 -8.18 10.10 -1.78
N THR A 146 -8.17 11.29 -2.38
CA THR A 146 -6.95 11.94 -2.89
C THR A 146 -6.04 12.40 -1.75
N LEU A 147 -6.60 13.02 -0.71
CA LEU A 147 -5.85 13.45 0.46
C LEU A 147 -5.29 12.25 1.24
N VAL A 148 -6.10 11.21 1.48
CA VAL A 148 -5.68 9.95 2.10
C VAL A 148 -4.54 9.32 1.30
N SER A 149 -4.70 9.19 -0.02
CA SER A 149 -3.64 8.64 -0.87
C SER A 149 -2.36 9.47 -0.82
N SER A 150 -2.46 10.80 -0.73
CA SER A 150 -1.31 11.69 -0.63
C SER A 150 -0.56 11.51 0.68
N VAL A 151 -1.25 11.35 1.81
CA VAL A 151 -0.62 11.04 3.11
C VAL A 151 0.18 9.73 3.03
N ILE A 152 -0.31 8.74 2.27
CA ILE A 152 0.36 7.44 2.15
C ILE A 152 1.54 7.51 1.17
N VAL A 153 1.34 8.00 -0.05
CA VAL A 153 2.30 7.83 -1.16
C VAL A 153 2.68 9.10 -1.92
N ALA A 154 2.36 10.31 -1.43
CA ALA A 154 2.84 11.52 -2.11
C ALA A 154 4.36 11.42 -2.37
N ARG A 155 4.75 11.72 -3.61
CA ARG A 155 6.12 11.50 -4.08
C ARG A 155 7.10 12.34 -3.26
N LYS A 156 8.29 11.79 -3.07
CA LYS A 156 9.42 12.53 -2.52
C LYS A 156 10.23 13.16 -3.65
N ASN A 157 9.90 14.37 -4.08
CA ASN A 157 10.51 15.08 -5.20
C ASN A 157 11.15 16.43 -4.83
N GLY A 158 11.11 16.81 -3.54
CA GLY A 158 11.65 18.07 -3.04
C GLY A 158 10.73 19.28 -3.21
N ALA A 159 9.48 19.09 -3.60
CA ALA A 159 8.43 20.10 -3.64
C ALA A 159 7.27 19.69 -2.72
N GLY A 160 6.51 20.67 -2.22
CA GLY A 160 5.31 20.37 -1.44
C GLY A 160 5.57 19.51 -0.20
N VAL A 161 4.95 18.33 -0.17
CA VAL A 161 5.01 17.34 0.91
C VAL A 161 5.16 15.94 0.32
N HIS A 162 5.73 15.00 1.08
CA HIS A 162 5.76 13.59 0.69
C HIS A 162 4.97 12.72 1.67
N GLY A 163 4.54 11.55 1.19
CA GLY A 163 3.78 10.59 1.97
C GLY A 163 4.67 9.76 2.91
N VAL A 164 4.05 9.03 3.82
CA VAL A 164 4.74 8.13 4.77
C VAL A 164 5.54 7.06 4.02
N ALA A 165 4.97 6.46 2.99
CA ALA A 165 5.55 5.39 2.19
C ALA A 165 5.73 5.86 0.74
N TYR A 166 6.56 6.88 0.52
CA TYR A 166 6.71 7.57 -0.76
C TYR A 166 7.25 6.71 -1.93
N GLU A 167 7.72 5.48 -1.67
CA GLU A 167 8.09 4.49 -2.71
C GLU A 167 7.08 3.34 -2.87
N ALA A 168 6.01 3.33 -2.07
CA ALA A 168 4.88 2.41 -2.27
C ALA A 168 3.99 2.86 -3.44
N LYS A 169 3.05 2.01 -3.82
CA LYS A 169 1.99 2.34 -4.79
C LYS A 169 0.61 2.19 -4.17
N VAL A 170 -0.32 3.01 -4.64
CA VAL A 170 -1.74 2.90 -4.27
C VAL A 170 -2.52 2.19 -5.36
N LEU A 171 -3.30 1.18 -4.96
CA LEU A 171 -4.44 0.68 -5.70
C LEU A 171 -5.68 1.45 -5.22
N ALA A 172 -6.13 2.42 -6.03
CA ALA A 172 -7.26 3.28 -5.67
C ALA A 172 -8.58 2.56 -5.95
N ILE A 173 -9.44 2.42 -4.94
CA ILE A 173 -10.73 1.74 -5.07
C ILE A 173 -11.84 2.67 -4.59
N ARG A 174 -12.60 3.21 -5.54
CA ARG A 174 -13.76 4.06 -5.27
C ARG A 174 -14.94 3.19 -4.86
N ALA A 175 -15.43 3.36 -3.63
CA ALA A 175 -16.47 2.52 -3.03
C ALA A 175 -17.70 3.26 -2.49
N ASP A 176 -17.73 4.59 -2.64
CA ASP A 176 -18.85 5.44 -2.23
C ASP A 176 -20.11 5.17 -3.06
N THR A 177 -21.26 5.46 -2.45
CA THR A 177 -22.58 5.43 -3.08
C THR A 177 -22.67 6.57 -4.10
N ALA A 178 -23.19 6.27 -5.29
CA ALA A 178 -23.29 7.26 -6.35
C ALA A 178 -24.04 8.53 -5.90
N GLY A 179 -23.45 9.70 -6.17
CA GLY A 179 -24.00 11.00 -5.77
C GLY A 179 -23.84 11.34 -4.28
N SER A 180 -23.31 10.46 -3.44
CA SER A 180 -23.20 10.74 -1.99
C SER A 180 -22.07 11.72 -1.65
N CYS A 181 -20.98 11.72 -2.42
CA CYS A 181 -19.86 12.65 -2.24
C CYS A 181 -20.10 14.05 -2.84
N GLN A 182 -21.35 14.41 -3.12
CA GLN A 182 -21.72 15.68 -3.77
C GLN A 182 -22.37 16.67 -2.80
N THR A 183 -22.72 16.21 -1.60
CA THR A 183 -23.32 17.08 -0.57
C THR A 183 -22.24 17.86 0.14
N THR A 184 -22.45 19.18 0.24
CA THR A 184 -21.61 20.10 1.02
C THR A 184 -22.43 20.64 2.19
N GLY A 185 -21.87 20.78 3.38
CA GLY A 185 -22.56 21.36 4.56
C GLY A 185 -22.69 20.38 5.74
N GLU A 186 -23.72 20.53 6.56
CA GLU A 186 -23.88 19.74 7.79
C GLU A 186 -24.12 18.23 7.56
N ASP A 187 -24.57 17.86 6.35
CA ASP A 187 -24.71 16.47 5.86
C ASP A 187 -23.59 16.09 4.86
N GLU A 188 -22.42 16.72 4.97
CA GLU A 188 -21.23 16.42 4.16
C GLU A 188 -20.68 15.03 4.47
N GLY A 189 -20.19 14.36 3.43
CA GLY A 189 -19.49 13.09 3.53
C GLY A 189 -20.00 12.02 2.57
N CYS A 190 -19.06 11.31 1.97
CA CYS A 190 -19.34 10.13 1.17
C CYS A 190 -20.03 9.02 2.00
N LYS A 191 -21.02 8.35 1.41
CA LYS A 191 -21.72 7.22 2.04
C LYS A 191 -21.24 5.90 1.46
N PHE A 192 -20.89 4.96 2.32
CA PHE A 192 -20.40 3.64 1.90
C PHE A 192 -21.39 2.56 2.31
N SER A 193 -21.63 1.59 1.43
CA SER A 193 -22.48 0.45 1.74
C SER A 193 -21.62 -0.78 1.99
N ASP A 194 -22.04 -1.67 2.89
CA ASP A 194 -21.33 -2.93 3.10
C ASP A 194 -21.17 -3.76 1.83
N THR A 195 -22.10 -3.65 0.89
CA THR A 195 -22.01 -4.34 -0.40
C THR A 195 -20.86 -3.81 -1.26
N THR A 196 -20.70 -2.49 -1.31
CA THR A 196 -19.61 -1.86 -2.06
C THR A 196 -18.26 -2.11 -1.36
N LEU A 197 -18.22 -2.03 -0.03
CA LEU A 197 -17.01 -2.32 0.76
C LEU A 197 -16.54 -3.78 0.60
N VAL A 198 -17.45 -4.76 0.67
CA VAL A 198 -17.10 -6.18 0.45
C VAL A 198 -16.52 -6.40 -0.95
N THR A 199 -17.10 -5.75 -1.97
CA THR A 199 -16.61 -5.84 -3.35
C THR A 199 -15.22 -5.23 -3.48
N ALA A 200 -15.00 -4.06 -2.87
CA ALA A 200 -13.72 -3.37 -2.83
C ALA A 200 -12.63 -4.20 -2.12
N ILE A 201 -12.94 -4.79 -0.95
CA ILE A 201 -12.00 -5.64 -0.20
C ILE A 201 -11.60 -6.85 -1.05
N ASN A 202 -12.56 -7.54 -1.65
CA ASN A 202 -12.27 -8.69 -2.51
C ASN A 202 -11.41 -8.31 -3.71
N TYR A 203 -11.68 -7.17 -4.35
CA TYR A 203 -10.88 -6.65 -5.45
C TYR A 203 -9.45 -6.32 -5.00
N ALA A 204 -9.27 -5.68 -3.85
CA ALA A 204 -7.96 -5.36 -3.30
C ALA A 204 -7.11 -6.62 -3.08
N VAL A 205 -7.70 -7.64 -2.44
CA VAL A 205 -7.04 -8.94 -2.18
C VAL A 205 -6.67 -9.63 -3.50
N ALA A 206 -7.61 -9.70 -4.45
CA ALA A 206 -7.39 -10.34 -5.75
C ALA A 206 -6.28 -9.66 -6.57
N ASN A 207 -6.08 -8.35 -6.37
CA ASN A 207 -5.03 -7.56 -7.03
C ASN A 207 -3.75 -7.44 -6.18
N GLY A 208 -3.58 -8.30 -5.17
CA GLY A 208 -2.33 -8.49 -4.46
C GLY A 208 -1.99 -7.40 -3.43
N ALA A 209 -2.96 -6.56 -3.03
CA ALA A 209 -2.75 -5.58 -1.98
C ALA A 209 -2.31 -6.27 -0.68
N LYS A 210 -1.28 -5.73 -0.02
CA LYS A 210 -0.79 -6.25 1.26
C LYS A 210 -1.37 -5.50 2.45
N ILE A 211 -1.75 -4.25 2.20
CA ILE A 211 -2.34 -3.35 3.17
C ILE A 211 -3.62 -2.79 2.54
N ILE A 212 -4.70 -2.74 3.31
CA ILE A 212 -5.93 -2.03 2.95
C ILE A 212 -6.12 -0.88 3.94
N ASN A 213 -6.21 0.34 3.42
CA ASN A 213 -6.63 1.51 4.18
C ASN A 213 -8.12 1.77 3.93
N MET A 214 -8.86 2.00 5.01
CA MET A 214 -10.26 2.39 4.99
C MET A 214 -10.46 3.58 5.93
N SER A 215 -10.49 4.78 5.37
CA SER A 215 -10.73 6.03 6.11
C SER A 215 -12.23 6.36 6.11
N LEU A 216 -13.02 5.41 6.57
CA LEU A 216 -14.48 5.47 6.57
C LEU A 216 -15.02 4.76 7.80
N GLY A 217 -16.23 5.13 8.21
CA GLY A 217 -16.92 4.52 9.33
C GLY A 217 -18.42 4.68 9.21
N GLY A 218 -19.14 3.85 9.96
CA GLY A 218 -20.61 3.83 9.99
C GLY A 218 -21.14 3.68 11.42
N ASP A 219 -22.39 4.07 11.59
CA ASP A 219 -23.13 3.84 12.81
C ASP A 219 -23.69 2.41 12.88
N GLY A 220 -23.81 1.88 14.09
CA GLY A 220 -24.44 0.59 14.34
C GLY A 220 -23.45 -0.57 14.39
N ASN A 221 -23.97 -1.77 14.10
CA ASN A 221 -23.20 -3.00 14.20
C ASN A 221 -22.69 -3.41 12.82
N ILE A 222 -21.41 -3.79 12.75
CA ILE A 222 -20.82 -4.39 11.56
C ILE A 222 -21.66 -5.57 11.07
N SER A 223 -22.03 -5.55 9.79
CA SER A 223 -22.75 -6.68 9.22
C SER A 223 -21.89 -7.94 9.19
N ALA A 224 -22.54 -9.10 9.29
CA ALA A 224 -21.87 -10.39 9.16
C ALA A 224 -21.11 -10.49 7.82
N ARG A 225 -21.63 -9.90 6.74
CA ARG A 225 -21.01 -9.97 5.41
C ARG A 225 -19.72 -9.14 5.35
N LEU A 226 -19.74 -7.90 5.85
CA LEU A 226 -18.54 -7.06 5.88
C LEU A 226 -17.47 -7.67 6.80
N LYS A 227 -17.88 -8.13 7.98
CA LYS A 227 -16.99 -8.84 8.91
C LYS A 227 -16.36 -10.09 8.27
N SER A 228 -17.15 -10.93 7.60
CA SER A 228 -16.62 -12.11 6.90
C SER A 228 -15.62 -11.77 5.81
N ALA A 229 -15.83 -10.68 5.06
CA ALA A 229 -14.88 -10.24 4.04
C ALA A 229 -13.54 -9.77 4.65
N ILE A 230 -13.59 -9.01 5.75
CA ILE A 230 -12.39 -8.59 6.48
C ILE A 230 -11.65 -9.82 7.04
N VAL A 231 -12.37 -10.76 7.66
CA VAL A 231 -11.78 -12.01 8.17
C VAL A 231 -11.10 -12.80 7.04
N ALA A 232 -11.76 -12.97 5.89
CA ALA A 232 -11.17 -13.67 4.74
C ALA A 232 -9.91 -12.96 4.21
N ALA A 233 -9.92 -11.63 4.12
CA ALA A 233 -8.75 -10.86 3.70
C ALA A 233 -7.58 -10.99 4.69
N THR A 234 -7.86 -10.96 5.99
CA THR A 234 -6.82 -11.18 7.02
C THR A 234 -6.30 -12.61 7.04
N ASP A 235 -7.13 -13.61 6.73
CA ASP A 235 -6.70 -15.00 6.55
C ASP A 235 -5.76 -15.15 5.34
N ALA A 236 -6.00 -14.38 4.28
CA ALA A 236 -5.08 -14.24 3.14
C ALA A 236 -3.81 -13.41 3.46
N GLY A 237 -3.64 -12.96 4.71
CA GLY A 237 -2.46 -12.26 5.19
C GLY A 237 -2.46 -10.74 5.02
N VAL A 238 -3.57 -10.15 4.57
CA VAL A 238 -3.72 -8.69 4.41
C VAL A 238 -3.82 -8.01 5.77
N VAL A 239 -3.19 -6.85 5.91
CA VAL A 239 -3.29 -5.97 7.09
C VAL A 239 -4.23 -4.80 6.77
N PHE A 240 -5.06 -4.42 7.74
CA PHE A 240 -5.96 -3.28 7.63
C PHE A 240 -5.54 -2.15 8.56
N ALA A 241 -5.62 -0.92 8.05
CA ALA A 241 -5.70 0.30 8.85
C ALA A 241 -7.07 0.93 8.62
N ILE A 242 -7.86 1.07 9.69
CA ILE A 242 -9.24 1.55 9.60
C ILE A 242 -9.42 2.69 10.60
N SER A 243 -9.96 3.83 10.17
CA SER A 243 -10.23 4.98 11.05
C SER A 243 -11.20 4.59 12.16
N ALA A 244 -10.93 5.01 13.39
CA ALA A 244 -11.75 4.66 14.55
C ALA A 244 -13.12 5.37 14.60
N GLY A 245 -13.30 6.45 13.84
CA GLY A 245 -14.52 7.26 13.83
C GLY A 245 -14.35 8.63 14.49
N ASN A 246 -15.27 9.55 14.18
CA ASN A 246 -15.21 10.97 14.53
C ASN A 246 -16.35 11.39 15.48
N GLU A 247 -16.93 10.44 16.20
CA GLU A 247 -18.11 10.65 17.04
C GLU A 247 -17.74 11.01 18.49
N GLY A 248 -16.46 11.23 18.78
CA GLY A 248 -15.95 11.57 20.10
C GLY A 248 -16.53 12.88 20.64
N ALA A 249 -17.13 12.83 21.83
CA ALA A 249 -17.58 14.02 22.53
C ALA A 249 -17.53 13.83 24.05
N ALA A 250 -17.12 14.88 24.77
CA ALA A 250 -17.21 14.91 26.22
C ALA A 250 -18.68 14.84 26.67
N PRO A 251 -18.98 14.22 27.83
CA PRO A 251 -20.35 14.22 28.35
C PRO A 251 -20.80 15.66 28.66
N THR A 252 -22.08 15.94 28.45
CA THR A 252 -22.72 17.20 28.86
C THR A 252 -23.57 16.96 30.11
N SER A 253 -24.31 17.97 30.59
CA SER A 253 -25.27 17.77 31.67
C SER A 253 -26.44 16.86 31.28
N THR A 254 -26.66 16.63 29.98
CA THR A 254 -27.80 15.88 29.44
C THR A 254 -27.39 14.63 28.65
N ASP A 255 -26.16 14.56 28.15
CA ASP A 255 -25.68 13.48 27.29
C ASP A 255 -24.46 12.78 27.86
N ALA A 256 -24.42 11.45 27.70
CA ALA A 256 -23.23 10.65 28.00
C ALA A 256 -22.09 10.95 27.01
N ALA A 257 -20.87 10.56 27.38
CA ALA A 257 -19.72 10.63 26.49
C ALA A 257 -19.98 9.80 25.22
N LYS A 258 -19.60 10.33 24.06
CA LYS A 258 -19.70 9.64 22.76
C LYS A 258 -18.32 9.20 22.26
N GLY A 259 -18.31 8.26 21.32
CA GLY A 259 -17.07 7.76 20.72
C GLY A 259 -16.15 7.08 21.74
N THR A 260 -16.70 6.29 22.67
CA THR A 260 -15.90 5.60 23.71
C THR A 260 -15.21 4.33 23.20
N SER A 261 -15.50 3.93 21.96
CA SER A 261 -14.92 2.79 21.23
C SER A 261 -14.91 3.12 19.74
N PRO A 262 -14.11 2.42 18.90
CA PRO A 262 -14.19 2.60 17.47
C PRO A 262 -15.57 2.22 16.92
N THR A 263 -15.99 2.85 15.83
CA THR A 263 -17.21 2.51 15.08
C THR A 263 -16.95 1.39 14.09
N GLU A 264 -17.99 0.92 13.40
CA GLU A 264 -17.79 -0.05 12.32
C GLU A 264 -17.07 0.62 11.12
N PRO A 265 -16.23 -0.12 10.39
CA PRO A 265 -15.81 -1.49 10.65
C PRO A 265 -14.62 -1.62 11.60
N ALA A 266 -14.00 -0.51 12.06
CA ALA A 266 -12.78 -0.51 12.87
C ALA A 266 -12.91 -1.30 14.18
N ILE A 267 -14.09 -1.38 14.78
CA ILE A 267 -14.37 -2.16 16.00
C ILE A 267 -13.96 -3.64 15.87
N VAL A 268 -13.92 -4.18 14.65
CA VAL A 268 -13.50 -5.57 14.37
C VAL A 268 -12.04 -5.84 14.75
N ALA A 269 -11.21 -4.80 14.95
CA ALA A 269 -9.83 -4.93 15.40
C ALA A 269 -9.68 -5.75 16.69
N GLY A 270 -10.66 -5.68 17.59
CA GLY A 270 -10.67 -6.46 18.83
C GLY A 270 -11.09 -7.93 18.66
N ASP A 271 -11.47 -8.36 17.46
CA ASP A 271 -11.94 -9.73 17.22
C ASP A 271 -10.77 -10.69 16.96
N ALA A 272 -10.72 -11.81 17.67
CA ALA A 272 -9.70 -12.84 17.45
C ALA A 272 -9.72 -13.40 16.01
N ALA A 273 -10.87 -13.40 15.33
CA ALA A 273 -11.03 -13.88 13.96
C ALA A 273 -10.22 -13.06 12.94
N VAL A 274 -9.87 -11.80 13.23
CA VAL A 274 -9.02 -10.99 12.34
C VAL A 274 -7.53 -11.17 12.62
N ARG A 275 -7.15 -12.09 13.52
CA ARG A 275 -5.77 -12.57 13.75
C ARG A 275 -4.77 -11.46 14.06
N GLY A 276 -5.22 -10.38 14.70
CA GLY A 276 -4.41 -9.20 15.00
C GLY A 276 -3.92 -8.43 13.77
N ARG A 277 -4.57 -8.59 12.61
CA ARG A 277 -4.20 -7.92 11.35
C ARG A 277 -5.06 -6.71 11.01
N VAL A 278 -5.97 -6.29 11.90
CA VAL A 278 -6.74 -5.06 11.75
C VAL A 278 -6.32 -4.11 12.86
N ILE A 279 -6.00 -2.88 12.49
CA ILE A 279 -5.64 -1.80 13.41
C ILE A 279 -6.71 -0.72 13.30
N ALA A 280 -7.35 -0.40 14.42
CA ALA A 280 -8.22 0.77 14.54
C ALA A 280 -7.33 2.00 14.78
N VAL A 281 -7.56 3.10 14.07
CA VAL A 281 -6.66 4.26 14.09
C VAL A 281 -7.39 5.51 14.56
N GLY A 282 -6.93 6.07 15.67
CA GLY A 282 -7.36 7.35 16.21
C GLY A 282 -6.67 8.54 15.60
N ALA A 283 -7.16 9.73 15.92
CA ALA A 283 -6.47 10.97 15.62
C ALA A 283 -5.62 11.43 16.80
N VAL A 284 -4.48 12.07 16.48
CA VAL A 284 -3.64 12.79 17.44
C VAL A 284 -3.35 14.18 16.90
N GLY A 285 -3.53 15.20 17.74
CA GLY A 285 -3.24 16.58 17.41
C GLY A 285 -1.73 16.88 17.47
N PRO A 286 -1.28 18.06 16.99
CA PRO A 286 0.15 18.41 16.88
C PRO A 286 0.94 18.45 18.20
N ASN A 287 0.25 18.37 19.33
CA ASN A 287 0.82 18.33 20.68
C ASN A 287 0.82 16.92 21.29
N GLY A 288 0.55 15.87 20.50
CA GLY A 288 0.45 14.50 20.98
C GLY A 288 -0.82 14.20 21.79
N THR A 289 -1.80 15.11 21.80
CA THR A 289 -3.07 14.89 22.51
C THR A 289 -4.17 14.44 21.55
N MET A 290 -5.00 13.51 21.99
CA MET A 290 -6.12 13.02 21.20
C MET A 290 -7.19 14.13 21.07
N PRO A 291 -7.60 14.51 19.84
CA PRO A 291 -8.67 15.47 19.62
C PRO A 291 -10.00 14.98 20.20
N THR A 292 -10.90 15.92 20.52
CA THR A 292 -12.20 15.60 21.14
C THR A 292 -13.03 14.67 20.27
N TYR A 293 -13.06 14.91 18.96
CA TYR A 293 -13.82 14.14 17.97
C TYR A 293 -13.31 12.70 17.76
N SER A 294 -12.06 12.39 18.09
CA SER A 294 -11.52 11.04 17.82
C SER A 294 -12.21 10.00 18.69
N ASN A 295 -12.77 8.95 18.11
CA ASN A 295 -13.24 7.82 18.90
C ASN A 295 -12.10 7.20 19.70
N ARG A 296 -12.37 6.82 20.95
CA ARG A 296 -11.42 6.18 21.86
C ARG A 296 -11.27 4.70 21.55
N ALA A 297 -10.19 4.11 22.05
CA ALA A 297 -9.84 2.72 21.75
C ALA A 297 -10.82 1.67 22.30
N GLY A 298 -11.53 1.96 23.39
CA GLY A 298 -12.51 1.04 23.96
C GLY A 298 -11.98 -0.38 24.17
N SER A 299 -12.75 -1.38 23.72
CA SER A 299 -12.37 -2.79 23.77
C SER A 299 -11.24 -3.17 22.80
N THR A 300 -10.88 -2.29 21.86
CA THR A 300 -9.84 -2.55 20.84
C THR A 300 -8.46 -2.05 21.25
N ALA A 301 -8.25 -1.64 22.51
CA ALA A 301 -7.02 -0.98 22.98
C ALA A 301 -5.70 -1.71 22.64
N SER A 302 -5.71 -3.04 22.49
CA SER A 302 -4.50 -3.80 22.07
C SER A 302 -4.19 -3.72 20.58
N PHE A 303 -5.11 -3.19 19.76
CA PHE A 303 -5.06 -3.09 18.31
C PHE A 303 -5.42 -1.68 17.83
N TYR A 304 -5.15 -0.68 18.67
CA TYR A 304 -5.45 0.72 18.42
C TYR A 304 -4.15 1.53 18.36
N LEU A 305 -4.03 2.40 17.36
CA LEU A 305 -2.96 3.39 17.24
C LEU A 305 -3.52 4.81 17.34
#